data_AF-A0A352JLR1-F1
#
_entry.id   AF-A0A352JLR1-F1
#
_cell.length_a   1.000
_cell.length_b   1.000
_cell.length_c   1.000
_cell.angle_alpha   90.00
_cell.angle_beta   90.00
_cell.angle_gamma   90.00
#
_symmetry.space_group_name_H-M   'P 1'
#
loop_
_entity.id
_entity.type
_entity.pdbx_description
1 polymer ?
#
loop_
_entity_poly.entity_id
_entity_poly.type
_entity_poly.pdbx_seq_one_letter_code
_entity_poly.pdbx_strand_id
1 'polypeptide(L)'
;MKKNIIHFLILITLVLFGLYNRLLYLKNEESGLLNLNIRGSFSNITASTSGELLAGDTVTGIFHSKYPNLGIISIRFFNMNRDSRDTLLFRVKEEGQSKWFYEALYKTDQFQPHKLFPFGFPVIKDSAGRYYIFEIKSLYGETGDGILVDYQTPVFMARSQFTKRELTDDNKTMRYFIFNKIINIFSGSEVISNSIFYFLPSLLYIVYLCTVGISYQFLSLLTMSMVFYDIFYLKKQIFINYIATMLLWFLASLRFKISFKVSIFISIGILILIPASLTIDSNIYTEKTAIWVNLFLLSAILQHIFEVLRKDKDTLSAKQFFKNILNIKFEPIFVAPKKRSPVAKFVFFILSTVLLGLAFFNIFNKLPMFKSFYPKHYVVVFTSHLVLPQIILILSLFVLFLATKKYFKNVFFAGMVLSLIFFIGSRKIVKNSLWFEKSSRIISVTPSKISEAWTDVVITGKNFRNIPFVGKIQIDGTEQGQYMVYWSDEKIVFRTSPDLTRSGDVQVIPLNRTPSNKVPFVYSYK
;
A
#
# COMPACT_ATOMS: atom_id res chain seq x y z
N MET A 1 -15.93 -35.23 -15.75
CA MET A 1 -16.66 -34.16 -15.05
C MET A 1 -16.33 -34.10 -13.55
N LYS A 2 -16.42 -35.21 -12.80
CA LYS A 2 -16.19 -35.25 -11.33
C LYS A 2 -14.87 -34.59 -10.85
N LYS A 3 -13.73 -34.83 -11.50
CA LYS A 3 -12.43 -34.22 -11.10
C LYS A 3 -12.40 -32.69 -11.17
N ASN A 4 -13.06 -32.09 -12.17
CA ASN A 4 -13.08 -30.63 -12.32
C ASN A 4 -13.92 -29.97 -11.21
N ILE A 5 -15.00 -30.62 -10.80
CA ILE A 5 -15.86 -30.17 -9.70
C ILE A 5 -15.06 -30.17 -8.39
N ILE A 6 -14.28 -31.22 -8.12
CA ILE A 6 -13.43 -31.30 -6.92
C ILE A 6 -12.41 -30.15 -6.89
N HIS A 7 -11.70 -29.89 -7.99
CA HIS A 7 -10.75 -28.77 -8.06
C HIS A 7 -11.42 -27.41 -7.85
N PHE A 8 -12.63 -27.23 -8.38
CA PHE A 8 -13.41 -26.02 -8.21
C PHE A 8 -13.86 -25.82 -6.75
N LEU A 9 -14.36 -26.89 -6.11
CA LEU A 9 -14.74 -26.86 -4.70
C LEU A 9 -13.54 -26.55 -3.79
N ILE A 10 -12.38 -27.19 -4.03
CA ILE A 10 -11.14 -26.88 -3.28
C ILE A 10 -10.78 -25.40 -3.43
N LEU A 11 -10.84 -24.86 -4.65
CA LEU A 11 -10.54 -23.46 -4.88
C LEU A 11 -11.51 -22.54 -4.13
N ILE A 12 -12.82 -22.81 -4.16
CA ILE A 12 -13.82 -22.06 -3.40
C ILE A 12 -13.50 -22.11 -1.89
N THR A 13 -13.21 -23.29 -1.35
CA THR A 13 -12.86 -23.44 0.07
C THR A 13 -11.64 -22.61 0.45
N LEU A 14 -10.59 -22.60 -0.39
CA LEU A 14 -9.38 -21.80 -0.13
C LEU A 14 -9.66 -20.28 -0.23
N VAL A 15 -10.55 -19.85 -1.13
CA VAL A 15 -10.98 -18.44 -1.23
C VAL A 15 -11.79 -18.03 0.00
N LEU A 16 -12.73 -18.88 0.44
CA LEU A 16 -13.51 -18.66 1.66
C LEU A 16 -12.61 -18.63 2.91
N PHE A 17 -11.60 -19.49 2.97
CA PHE A 17 -10.58 -19.46 4.01
C PHE A 17 -9.83 -18.12 4.03
N GLY A 18 -9.40 -17.61 2.85
CA GLY A 18 -8.77 -16.29 2.75
C GLY A 18 -9.68 -15.15 3.21
N LEU A 19 -10.96 -15.17 2.81
CA LEU A 19 -11.98 -14.21 3.26
C LEU A 19 -12.18 -14.25 4.78
N TYR A 20 -12.29 -15.44 5.36
CA TYR A 20 -12.46 -15.62 6.79
C TYR A 20 -11.28 -15.05 7.58
N ASN A 21 -10.04 -15.39 7.20
CA ASN A 21 -8.85 -14.85 7.85
C ASN A 21 -8.77 -13.31 7.70
N ARG A 22 -9.19 -12.78 6.55
CA ARG A 22 -9.26 -11.33 6.33
C ARG A 22 -10.28 -10.67 7.25
N LEU A 23 -11.45 -11.28 7.45
CA LEU A 23 -12.46 -10.78 8.38
C LEU A 23 -11.96 -10.81 9.83
N LEU A 24 -11.26 -11.88 10.25
CA LEU A 24 -10.64 -11.94 11.57
C LEU A 24 -9.59 -10.84 11.76
N TYR A 25 -8.75 -10.59 10.74
CA TYR A 25 -7.79 -9.49 10.79
C TYR A 25 -8.48 -8.13 10.90
N LEU A 26 -9.52 -7.88 10.09
CA LEU A 26 -10.30 -6.65 10.15
C LEU A 26 -11.02 -6.44 11.49
N LYS A 27 -11.43 -7.53 12.14
CA LYS A 27 -12.04 -7.50 13.49
C LYS A 27 -11.01 -7.09 14.55
N ASN A 28 -9.76 -7.52 14.40
CA ASN A 28 -8.67 -7.18 15.30
C ASN A 28 -8.09 -5.78 15.02
N GLU A 29 -8.22 -5.28 13.79
CA GLU A 29 -7.92 -3.89 13.48
C GLU A 29 -8.98 -2.95 14.09
N GLU A 30 -8.55 -1.76 14.50
CA GLU A 30 -9.39 -0.67 15.02
C GLU A 30 -10.42 -0.14 13.99
N SER A 31 -10.54 -0.79 12.83
CA SER A 31 -11.36 -0.34 11.70
C SER A 31 -12.87 -0.54 11.91
N GLY A 32 -13.29 -1.42 12.83
CA GLY A 32 -14.69 -1.73 13.15
C GLY A 32 -15.48 -2.35 11.99
N LEU A 33 -16.33 -3.35 12.25
CA LEU A 33 -17.11 -3.99 11.18
C LEU A 33 -18.19 -3.07 10.58
N LEU A 34 -18.77 -2.18 11.41
CA LEU A 34 -19.90 -1.33 11.07
C LEU A 34 -19.52 0.14 10.77
N ASN A 35 -18.24 0.40 10.54
CA ASN A 35 -17.74 1.76 10.31
C ASN A 35 -17.18 1.92 8.89
N LEU A 36 -17.36 3.09 8.30
CA LEU A 36 -16.61 3.55 7.12
C LEU A 36 -15.59 4.59 7.56
N ASN A 37 -14.32 4.41 7.17
CA ASN A 37 -13.21 5.17 7.72
C ASN A 37 -12.61 6.17 6.72
N ILE A 38 -12.30 7.38 7.16
CA ILE A 38 -11.54 8.36 6.40
C ILE A 38 -10.21 8.54 7.12
N ARG A 39 -9.12 8.20 6.44
CA ARG A 39 -7.77 8.24 7.00
C ARG A 39 -7.15 9.60 6.71
N GLY A 40 -6.74 10.31 7.76
CA GLY A 40 -6.02 11.57 7.66
C GLY A 40 -4.52 11.40 7.76
N SER A 41 -3.77 12.21 7.00
CA SER A 41 -2.31 12.31 7.10
C SER A 41 -1.90 13.53 7.93
N PHE A 42 -0.61 13.62 8.24
CA PHE A 42 -0.07 14.77 8.97
C PHE A 42 -0.35 16.12 8.29
N SER A 43 -0.39 16.16 6.96
CA SER A 43 -0.76 17.37 6.19
C SER A 43 -2.16 17.91 6.49
N ASN A 44 -3.02 17.11 7.11
CA ASN A 44 -4.37 17.49 7.50
C ASN A 44 -4.44 17.99 8.96
N ILE A 45 -3.31 18.06 9.65
CA ILE A 45 -3.20 18.51 11.04
C ILE A 45 -2.21 19.68 11.12
N THR A 46 -2.54 20.65 11.95
CA THR A 46 -1.67 21.74 12.39
C THR A 46 -1.58 21.70 13.90
N ALA A 47 -0.37 21.55 14.43
CA ALA A 47 -0.10 21.61 15.87
C ALA A 47 0.62 22.92 16.20
N SER A 48 0.33 23.51 17.37
CA SER A 48 1.05 24.70 17.86
C SER A 48 2.52 24.41 18.16
N THR A 49 2.84 23.16 18.51
CA THR A 49 4.18 22.67 18.82
C THR A 49 4.48 21.36 18.10
N SER A 50 5.77 21.06 17.87
CA SER A 50 6.23 19.79 17.28
C SER A 50 6.49 18.68 18.31
N GLY A 51 6.46 19.02 19.60
CA GLY A 51 6.82 18.13 20.71
C GLY A 51 5.62 17.65 21.53
N GLU A 52 5.86 17.46 22.83
CA GLU A 52 4.78 17.24 23.81
C GLU A 52 3.80 18.41 23.78
N LEU A 53 2.51 18.10 23.85
CA LEU A 53 1.48 19.11 24.02
C LEU A 53 1.53 19.62 25.46
N LEU A 54 1.87 20.90 25.61
CA LEU A 54 1.87 21.59 26.89
C LEU A 54 0.53 22.28 27.12
N ALA A 55 0.25 22.68 28.36
CA ALA A 55 -0.97 23.40 28.71
C ALA A 55 -1.19 24.62 27.80
N GLY A 56 -2.33 24.63 27.11
CA GLY A 56 -2.69 25.66 26.15
C GLY A 56 -2.39 25.30 24.69
N ASP A 57 -1.51 24.34 24.42
CA ASP A 57 -1.22 23.87 23.07
C ASP A 57 -2.44 23.25 22.41
N THR A 58 -2.52 23.45 21.10
CA THR A 58 -3.64 23.00 20.29
C THR A 58 -3.18 22.20 19.08
N VAL A 59 -3.97 21.19 18.77
CA VAL A 59 -3.86 20.39 17.56
C VAL A 59 -5.18 20.51 16.83
N THR A 60 -5.16 21.15 15.67
CA THR A 60 -6.33 21.28 14.80
C THR A 60 -6.18 20.36 13.62
N GLY A 61 -7.25 19.68 13.21
CA GLY A 61 -7.26 18.92 11.98
C GLY A 61 -8.51 19.16 11.14
N ILE A 62 -8.34 19.13 9.82
CA ILE A 62 -9.41 19.37 8.86
C ILE A 62 -9.56 18.15 7.95
N PHE A 63 -10.80 17.68 7.76
CA PHE A 63 -11.07 16.59 6.82
C PHE A 63 -12.40 16.77 6.09
N HIS A 64 -12.43 16.23 4.87
CA HIS A 64 -13.65 16.12 4.06
C HIS A 64 -14.37 14.81 4.38
N SER A 65 -15.60 14.90 4.88
CA SER A 65 -16.40 13.72 5.17
C SER A 65 -17.02 13.17 3.89
N LYS A 66 -16.67 11.93 3.54
CA LYS A 66 -17.14 11.23 2.33
C LYS A 66 -18.43 10.45 2.52
N TYR A 67 -18.79 10.17 3.76
CA TYR A 67 -19.89 9.28 4.12
C TYR A 67 -20.82 9.97 5.12
N PRO A 68 -22.11 9.58 5.18
CA PRO A 68 -23.03 10.07 6.21
C PRO A 68 -22.68 9.50 7.59
N ASN A 69 -23.41 9.90 8.62
CA ASN A 69 -23.34 9.36 9.98
C ASN A 69 -21.95 9.47 10.65
N LEU A 70 -21.25 10.60 10.50
CA LEU A 70 -20.00 10.84 11.22
C LEU A 70 -20.26 10.85 12.74
N GLY A 71 -19.51 10.04 13.50
CA GLY A 71 -19.70 9.95 14.96
C GLY A 71 -18.45 9.67 15.79
N ILE A 72 -17.31 9.35 15.16
CA ILE A 72 -16.03 9.18 15.87
C ILE A 72 -14.93 9.87 15.08
N ILE A 73 -14.03 10.55 15.79
CA ILE A 73 -12.70 10.90 15.28
C ILE A 73 -11.69 10.20 16.18
N SER A 74 -10.78 9.42 15.62
CA SER A 74 -9.73 8.74 16.40
C SER A 74 -8.37 9.30 16.04
N ILE A 75 -7.53 9.62 17.02
CA ILE A 75 -6.25 10.31 16.81
C ILE A 75 -5.15 9.50 17.47
N ARG A 76 -4.00 9.39 16.78
CA ARG A 76 -2.87 8.59 17.26
C ARG A 76 -2.01 9.44 18.15
N PHE A 77 -1.76 8.94 19.34
CA PHE A 77 -0.85 9.58 20.30
C PHE A 77 0.32 8.67 20.60
N PHE A 78 1.42 9.29 20.98
CA PHE A 78 2.54 8.64 21.62
C PHE A 78 2.70 9.29 22.99
N ASN A 79 2.75 8.48 24.03
CA ASN A 79 2.95 8.94 25.41
C ASN A 79 4.38 8.64 25.87
N MET A 80 5.32 8.36 24.94
CA MET A 80 6.70 7.96 25.26
C MET A 80 6.82 6.75 26.20
N ASN A 81 5.82 5.86 26.18
CA ASN A 81 5.73 4.68 27.04
C ASN A 81 5.71 5.04 28.55
N ARG A 82 5.15 6.19 28.91
CA ARG A 82 4.88 6.61 30.29
C ARG A 82 3.40 6.97 30.46
N ASP A 83 2.95 6.93 31.70
CA ASP A 83 1.63 7.46 32.05
C ASP A 83 1.65 8.97 31.92
N SER A 84 0.55 9.54 31.40
CA SER A 84 0.37 10.98 31.23
C SER A 84 -0.85 11.42 32.03
N ARG A 85 -0.71 12.45 32.85
CA ARG A 85 -1.79 13.01 33.70
C ARG A 85 -2.51 14.19 33.06
N ASP A 86 -2.25 14.48 31.79
CA ASP A 86 -2.93 15.55 31.07
C ASP A 86 -4.44 15.26 30.91
N THR A 87 -5.18 16.33 30.65
CA THR A 87 -6.57 16.27 30.20
C THR A 87 -6.70 17.04 28.90
N LEU A 88 -7.22 16.36 27.88
CA LEU A 88 -7.46 16.94 26.58
C LEU A 88 -8.91 17.39 26.47
N LEU A 89 -9.09 18.62 26.01
CA LEU A 89 -10.37 19.09 25.52
C LEU A 89 -10.48 18.81 24.02
N PHE A 90 -11.37 17.89 23.67
CA PHE A 90 -11.70 17.57 22.28
C PHE A 90 -12.93 18.36 21.84
N ARG A 91 -12.87 18.95 20.65
CA ARG A 91 -13.98 19.69 20.03
C ARG A 91 -14.10 19.37 18.54
N VAL A 92 -15.31 19.44 18.00
CA VAL A 92 -15.55 19.27 16.56
C VAL A 92 -16.67 20.19 16.06
N LYS A 93 -16.51 20.72 14.84
CA LYS A 93 -17.52 21.52 14.14
C LYS A 93 -17.43 21.39 12.63
N GLU A 94 -18.50 21.76 11.95
CA GLU A 94 -18.48 21.95 10.50
C GLU A 94 -17.71 23.23 10.15
N GLU A 95 -16.92 23.19 9.07
CA GLU A 95 -16.17 24.34 8.58
C GLU A 95 -17.11 25.52 8.27
N GLY A 96 -16.73 26.73 8.70
CA GLY A 96 -17.54 27.94 8.56
C GLY A 96 -18.54 28.19 9.71
N GLN A 97 -18.80 27.21 10.59
CA GLN A 97 -19.63 27.44 11.77
C GLN A 97 -18.84 28.11 12.90
N SER A 98 -19.50 29.03 13.61
CA SER A 98 -18.93 29.70 14.78
C SER A 98 -18.97 28.82 16.03
N LYS A 99 -20.08 28.09 16.24
CA LYS A 99 -20.29 27.23 17.41
C LYS A 99 -19.70 25.83 17.20
N TRP A 100 -19.15 25.27 18.29
CA TRP A 100 -18.75 23.86 18.32
C TRP A 100 -19.99 22.95 18.36
N PHE A 101 -19.97 21.87 17.59
CA PHE A 101 -21.04 20.88 17.59
C PHE A 101 -20.99 20.01 18.85
N TYR A 102 -19.78 19.68 19.29
CA TYR A 102 -19.53 18.86 20.46
C TYR A 102 -18.20 19.22 21.12
N GLU A 103 -18.17 19.15 22.45
CA GLU A 103 -16.98 19.35 23.28
C GLU A 103 -16.98 18.33 24.43
N ALA A 104 -15.83 17.71 24.73
CA ALA A 104 -15.67 16.82 25.89
C ALA A 104 -14.22 16.73 26.37
N LEU A 105 -14.06 16.39 27.66
CA LEU A 105 -12.78 16.21 28.33
C LEU A 105 -12.38 14.73 28.39
N TYR A 106 -11.12 14.45 28.09
CA TYR A 106 -10.56 13.09 28.08
C TYR A 106 -9.24 13.07 28.85
N LYS A 107 -9.12 12.15 29.81
CA LYS A 107 -7.85 11.90 30.51
C LYS A 107 -6.92 11.06 29.65
N THR A 108 -5.64 11.39 29.68
CA THR A 108 -4.62 10.75 28.84
C THR A 108 -4.05 9.45 29.43
N ASP A 109 -4.39 9.12 30.67
CA ASP A 109 -4.02 7.87 31.35
C ASP A 109 -4.55 6.60 30.64
N GLN A 110 -5.58 6.75 29.80
CA GLN A 110 -6.15 5.65 29.01
C GLN A 110 -5.47 5.47 27.65
N PHE A 111 -4.54 6.36 27.27
CA PHE A 111 -4.01 6.41 25.92
C PHE A 111 -2.87 5.39 25.79
N GLN A 112 -2.98 4.51 24.80
CA GLN A 112 -1.93 3.55 24.51
C GLN A 112 -0.95 4.12 23.46
N PRO A 113 0.37 3.91 23.63
CA PRO A 113 1.36 4.41 22.68
C PRO A 113 1.10 3.86 21.27
N HIS A 114 1.17 4.74 20.28
CA HIS A 114 0.98 4.42 18.87
C HIS A 114 -0.38 3.81 18.55
N LYS A 115 -1.42 4.03 19.36
CA LYS A 115 -2.81 3.57 19.09
C LYS A 115 -3.73 4.74 18.79
N LEU A 116 -4.77 4.51 17.99
CA LEU A 116 -5.78 5.54 17.75
C LEU A 116 -6.73 5.58 18.95
N PHE A 117 -6.72 6.67 19.71
CA PHE A 117 -7.68 6.90 20.76
C PHE A 117 -9.00 7.45 20.17
N PRO A 118 -10.17 6.83 20.43
CA PRO A 118 -11.42 7.26 19.84
C PRO A 118 -12.12 8.38 20.64
N PHE A 119 -12.36 9.51 19.99
CA PHE A 119 -13.24 10.58 20.47
C PHE A 119 -14.63 10.40 19.85
N GLY A 120 -15.55 9.80 20.60
CA GLY A 120 -16.94 9.60 20.19
C GLY A 120 -17.83 10.81 20.50
N PHE A 121 -18.76 11.12 19.61
CA PHE A 121 -19.73 12.21 19.75
C PHE A 121 -21.07 11.84 19.09
N PRO A 122 -22.16 12.59 19.34
CA PRO A 122 -23.45 12.35 18.73
C PRO A 122 -23.38 12.31 17.19
N VAL A 123 -24.00 11.31 16.57
CA VAL A 123 -23.90 11.07 15.13
C VAL A 123 -24.47 12.24 14.32
N ILE A 124 -23.65 12.79 13.41
CA ILE A 124 -24.03 13.81 12.44
C ILE A 124 -24.50 13.09 11.17
N LYS A 125 -25.83 12.90 11.01
CA LYS A 125 -26.41 12.10 9.93
C LYS A 125 -26.03 12.60 8.54
N ASP A 126 -26.20 13.89 8.28
CA ASP A 126 -25.97 14.51 6.96
C ASP A 126 -24.53 14.98 6.76
N SER A 127 -23.56 14.25 7.29
CA SER A 127 -22.15 14.63 7.24
C SER A 127 -21.50 14.51 5.86
N ALA A 128 -22.12 13.78 4.92
CA ALA A 128 -21.53 13.50 3.62
C ALA A 128 -21.31 14.79 2.81
N GLY A 129 -20.12 14.94 2.22
CA GLY A 129 -19.75 16.05 1.35
C GLY A 129 -19.28 17.31 2.09
N ARG A 130 -19.33 17.35 3.42
CA ARG A 130 -18.98 18.53 4.25
C ARG A 130 -17.56 18.46 4.78
N TYR A 131 -16.98 19.61 5.10
CA TYR A 131 -15.69 19.73 5.77
C TYR A 131 -15.89 19.91 7.27
N TYR A 132 -15.07 19.20 8.06
CA TYR A 132 -15.11 19.27 9.52
C TYR A 132 -13.75 19.64 10.05
N ILE A 133 -13.76 20.44 11.10
CA ILE A 133 -12.60 20.85 11.88
C ILE A 133 -12.74 20.20 13.26
N PHE A 134 -11.71 19.47 13.67
CA PHE A 134 -11.56 19.04 15.05
C PHE A 134 -10.40 19.77 15.71
N GLU A 135 -10.51 19.98 17.01
CA GLU A 135 -9.49 20.60 17.85
C GLU A 135 -9.26 19.71 19.07
N ILE A 136 -8.00 19.53 19.42
CA ILE A 136 -7.57 19.02 20.71
C ILE A 136 -6.79 20.13 21.38
N LYS A 137 -7.13 20.44 22.63
CA LYS A 137 -6.36 21.35 23.46
C LYS A 137 -5.87 20.64 24.71
N SER A 138 -4.57 20.72 24.98
CA SER A 138 -4.02 20.28 26.26
C SER A 138 -4.37 21.30 27.33
N LEU A 139 -4.89 20.83 28.47
CA LEU A 139 -5.27 21.71 29.58
C LEU A 139 -4.21 21.75 30.67
N TYR A 140 -3.53 20.63 30.92
CA TYR A 140 -2.62 20.45 32.04
C TYR A 140 -1.29 19.79 31.62
N GLY A 141 -0.98 19.75 30.33
CA GLY A 141 0.26 19.15 29.83
C GLY A 141 1.50 19.90 30.35
N GLU A 142 2.46 19.15 30.85
CA GLU A 142 3.76 19.68 31.32
C GLU A 142 4.89 18.90 30.64
N THR A 143 6.07 19.51 30.52
CA THR A 143 7.26 18.83 30.01
C THR A 143 7.57 17.62 30.88
N GLY A 144 7.59 16.44 30.28
CA GLY A 144 7.79 15.19 31.03
C GLY A 144 6.51 14.45 31.41
N ASP A 145 5.33 15.07 31.21
CA ASP A 145 4.01 14.49 31.48
C ASP A 145 3.06 14.64 30.27
N GLY A 146 3.39 15.47 29.29
CA GLY A 146 2.59 15.68 28.08
C GLY A 146 2.61 14.49 27.12
N ILE A 147 1.62 14.43 26.24
CA ILE A 147 1.54 13.49 25.13
C ILE A 147 1.92 14.16 23.81
N LEU A 148 2.34 13.37 22.82
CA LEU A 148 2.63 13.87 21.48
C LEU A 148 1.66 13.27 20.46
N VAL A 149 1.33 14.02 19.42
CA VAL A 149 0.62 13.47 18.25
C VAL A 149 1.60 12.61 17.47
N ASP A 150 1.25 11.35 17.25
CA ASP A 150 2.10 10.43 16.52
C ASP A 150 1.97 10.64 15.01
N TYR A 151 3.10 10.87 14.35
CA TYR A 151 3.16 11.09 12.91
C TYR A 151 3.01 9.81 12.07
N GLN A 152 2.88 8.63 12.70
CA GLN A 152 2.62 7.38 12.00
C GLN A 152 1.26 7.40 11.29
N THR A 153 1.27 7.13 9.98
CA THR A 153 0.04 7.11 9.18
C THR A 153 -0.80 5.85 9.43
N PRO A 154 -2.13 5.96 9.59
CA PRO A 154 -2.90 7.22 9.66
C PRO A 154 -2.72 7.92 11.01
N VAL A 155 -2.55 9.25 10.96
CA VAL A 155 -2.42 10.12 12.15
C VAL A 155 -3.77 10.27 12.85
N PHE A 156 -4.84 10.39 12.06
CA PHE A 156 -6.21 10.30 12.56
C PHE A 156 -7.12 9.53 11.61
N MET A 157 -8.28 9.16 12.12
CA MET A 157 -9.32 8.44 11.41
C MET A 157 -10.70 8.98 11.79
N ALA A 158 -11.40 9.60 10.85
CA ALA A 158 -12.81 9.92 11.03
C ALA A 158 -13.66 8.70 10.64
N ARG A 159 -14.63 8.33 11.47
CA ARG A 159 -15.46 7.13 11.29
C ARG A 159 -16.93 7.50 11.19
N SER A 160 -17.53 7.06 10.10
CA SER A 160 -18.97 7.05 9.89
C SER A 160 -19.55 5.77 10.45
N GLN A 161 -20.43 5.88 11.44
CA GLN A 161 -20.98 4.75 12.18
C GLN A 161 -22.34 4.36 11.64
N PHE A 162 -22.53 3.07 11.39
CA PHE A 162 -23.83 2.52 11.00
C PHE A 162 -24.29 1.56 12.09
N THR A 163 -25.53 1.71 12.52
CA THR A 163 -26.12 0.75 13.47
C THR A 163 -26.55 -0.52 12.72
N LYS A 164 -26.59 -1.65 13.42
CA LYS A 164 -27.10 -2.90 12.85
C LYS A 164 -28.52 -2.72 12.31
N ARG A 165 -29.35 -1.98 13.05
CA ARG A 165 -30.74 -1.68 12.71
C ARG A 165 -30.86 -0.88 11.41
N GLU A 166 -30.10 0.19 11.25
CA GLU A 166 -30.09 0.97 9.99
C GLU A 166 -29.71 0.12 8.78
N LEU A 167 -28.76 -0.79 8.94
CA LEU A 167 -28.35 -1.68 7.86
C LEU A 167 -29.39 -2.77 7.58
N THR A 168 -30.06 -3.31 8.59
CA THR A 168 -31.07 -4.37 8.37
C THR A 168 -32.41 -3.84 7.89
N ASP A 169 -32.78 -2.63 8.30
CA ASP A 169 -34.11 -2.06 8.05
C ASP A 169 -34.20 -1.44 6.64
N ASP A 170 -33.07 -0.99 6.06
CA ASP A 170 -33.02 -0.43 4.70
C ASP A 170 -31.98 -1.13 3.81
N ASN A 171 -32.48 -1.90 2.83
CA ASN A 171 -31.68 -2.58 1.82
C ASN A 171 -30.84 -1.60 0.97
N LYS A 172 -31.30 -0.36 0.74
CA LYS A 172 -30.52 0.64 0.00
C LYS A 172 -29.30 1.07 0.81
N THR A 173 -29.49 1.38 2.09
CA THR A 173 -28.40 1.69 3.03
C THR A 173 -27.43 0.51 3.18
N MET A 174 -27.93 -0.74 3.26
CA MET A 174 -27.08 -1.93 3.30
C MET A 174 -26.19 -2.06 2.05
N ARG A 175 -26.77 -1.93 0.85
CA ARG A 175 -26.02 -2.02 -0.42
C ARG A 175 -24.99 -0.90 -0.51
N TYR A 176 -25.36 0.32 -0.15
CA TYR A 176 -24.45 1.45 -0.07
C TYR A 176 -23.30 1.18 0.91
N PHE A 177 -23.60 0.69 2.11
CA PHE A 177 -22.61 0.37 3.12
C PHE A 177 -21.66 -0.72 2.65
N ILE A 178 -22.15 -1.85 2.13
CA ILE A 178 -21.32 -2.95 1.64
C ILE A 178 -20.39 -2.48 0.52
N PHE A 179 -20.92 -1.75 -0.46
CA PHE A 179 -20.13 -1.23 -1.57
C PHE A 179 -19.00 -0.32 -1.08
N ASN A 180 -19.32 0.66 -0.23
CA ASN A 180 -18.33 1.58 0.32
C ASN A 180 -17.38 0.88 1.29
N LYS A 181 -17.83 -0.13 2.04
CA LYS A 181 -17.00 -0.92 2.95
C LYS A 181 -15.95 -1.71 2.18
N ILE A 182 -16.32 -2.30 1.04
CA ILE A 182 -15.36 -2.95 0.13
C ILE A 182 -14.32 -1.93 -0.32
N ILE A 183 -14.73 -0.77 -0.84
CA ILE A 183 -13.80 0.29 -1.27
C ILE A 183 -12.90 0.74 -0.10
N ASN A 184 -13.48 0.90 1.10
CA ASN A 184 -12.80 1.36 2.30
C ASN A 184 -11.74 0.37 2.80
N ILE A 185 -12.04 -0.93 2.74
CA ILE A 185 -11.08 -1.99 3.06
C ILE A 185 -9.92 -1.89 2.07
N PHE A 186 -10.20 -1.77 0.77
CA PHE A 186 -9.16 -1.69 -0.26
C PHE A 186 -8.45 -0.33 -0.35
N SER A 187 -8.88 0.73 0.36
CA SER A 187 -8.19 2.02 0.32
C SER A 187 -6.91 2.07 1.17
N GLY A 188 -6.71 1.11 2.08
CA GLY A 188 -5.49 1.02 2.89
C GLY A 188 -4.36 0.28 2.16
N SER A 189 -3.21 0.92 1.99
CA SER A 189 -2.03 0.28 1.35
C SER A 189 -1.58 -0.99 2.09
N GLU A 190 -1.55 -0.94 3.43
CA GLU A 190 -1.22 -2.09 4.28
C GLU A 190 -2.27 -3.21 4.17
N VAL A 191 -3.55 -2.84 4.00
CA VAL A 191 -4.63 -3.81 3.80
C VAL A 191 -4.43 -4.57 2.50
N ILE A 192 -4.10 -3.89 1.41
CA ILE A 192 -3.85 -4.54 0.12
C ILE A 192 -2.65 -5.48 0.23
N SER A 193 -1.53 -5.04 0.83
CA SER A 193 -0.34 -5.89 0.96
C SER A 193 -0.62 -7.12 1.81
N ASN A 194 -1.36 -6.97 2.91
CA ASN A 194 -1.67 -8.08 3.81
C ASN A 194 -2.72 -9.03 3.22
N SER A 195 -3.62 -8.52 2.38
CA SER A 195 -4.64 -9.32 1.68
C SER A 195 -4.03 -10.39 0.79
N ILE A 196 -2.90 -10.11 0.13
CA ILE A 196 -2.22 -11.09 -0.72
C ILE A 196 -1.83 -12.34 0.08
N PHE A 197 -1.34 -12.16 1.32
CA PHE A 197 -0.98 -13.28 2.19
C PHE A 197 -2.19 -14.12 2.61
N TYR A 198 -3.34 -13.49 2.92
CA TYR A 198 -4.57 -14.22 3.26
C TYR A 198 -5.08 -15.10 2.12
N PHE A 199 -4.93 -14.65 0.87
CA PHE A 199 -5.33 -15.41 -0.32
C PHE A 199 -4.21 -16.29 -0.89
N LEU A 200 -3.01 -16.29 -0.28
CA LEU A 200 -1.85 -17.02 -0.80
C LEU A 200 -2.10 -18.52 -1.02
N PRO A 201 -2.79 -19.26 -0.14
CA PRO A 201 -3.12 -20.67 -0.41
C PRO A 201 -3.91 -20.86 -1.71
N SER A 202 -4.90 -19.99 -1.97
CA SER A 202 -5.71 -20.03 -3.19
C SER A 202 -4.88 -19.69 -4.43
N LEU A 203 -3.99 -18.70 -4.32
CA LEU A 203 -3.09 -18.29 -5.40
C LEU A 203 -2.11 -19.40 -5.77
N LEU A 204 -1.48 -20.04 -4.78
CA LEU A 204 -0.56 -21.16 -5.02
C LEU A 204 -1.30 -22.40 -5.54
N TYR A 205 -2.54 -22.64 -5.10
CA TYR A 205 -3.36 -23.71 -5.67
C TYR A 205 -3.69 -23.45 -7.15
N ILE A 206 -3.99 -22.19 -7.51
CA ILE A 206 -4.16 -21.80 -8.91
C ILE A 206 -2.85 -22.07 -9.66
N VAL A 207 -1.69 -21.61 -9.16
CA VAL A 207 -0.38 -21.86 -9.78
C VAL A 207 -0.17 -23.37 -10.00
N TYR A 208 -0.49 -24.20 -9.01
CA TYR A 208 -0.46 -25.65 -9.13
C TYR A 208 -1.35 -26.16 -10.27
N LEU A 209 -2.63 -25.76 -10.35
CA LEU A 209 -3.52 -26.15 -11.45
C LEU A 209 -3.04 -25.67 -12.82
N CYS A 210 -2.36 -24.52 -12.83
CA CYS A 210 -1.87 -23.83 -14.01
C CYS A 210 -0.59 -24.45 -14.59
N THR A 211 0.22 -25.09 -13.75
CA THR A 211 1.51 -25.72 -14.13
C THR A 211 1.37 -27.17 -14.58
N VAL A 212 0.17 -27.61 -14.97
CA VAL A 212 -0.03 -28.95 -15.54
C VAL A 212 0.75 -29.08 -16.85
N GLY A 213 1.74 -29.98 -16.86
CA GLY A 213 2.67 -30.20 -17.97
C GLY A 213 3.97 -29.39 -17.87
N ILE A 214 4.18 -28.68 -16.76
CA ILE A 214 5.49 -28.15 -16.38
C ILE A 214 6.18 -29.20 -15.50
N SER A 215 7.50 -29.29 -15.60
CA SER A 215 8.31 -30.21 -14.81
C SER A 215 8.35 -29.85 -13.32
N TYR A 216 8.71 -30.80 -12.47
CA TYR A 216 8.68 -30.64 -11.01
C TYR A 216 9.62 -29.52 -10.53
N GLN A 217 10.71 -29.28 -11.26
CA GLN A 217 11.73 -28.28 -10.98
C GLN A 217 11.11 -26.91 -10.70
N PHE A 218 10.14 -26.48 -11.52
CA PHE A 218 9.52 -25.17 -11.37
C PHE A 218 8.77 -25.03 -10.05
N LEU A 219 7.91 -26.00 -9.70
CA LEU A 219 7.14 -25.92 -8.45
C LEU A 219 8.04 -26.08 -7.23
N SER A 220 9.05 -26.96 -7.29
CA SER A 220 10.00 -27.14 -6.21
C SER A 220 10.85 -25.89 -5.98
N LEU A 221 11.40 -25.29 -7.05
CA LEU A 221 12.16 -24.03 -6.95
C LEU A 221 11.28 -22.90 -6.44
N LEU A 222 10.03 -22.78 -6.91
CA LEU A 222 9.08 -21.79 -6.40
C LEU A 222 8.85 -21.96 -4.89
N THR A 223 8.59 -23.18 -4.42
CA THR A 223 8.47 -23.48 -2.98
C THR A 223 9.75 -23.08 -2.23
N MET A 224 10.93 -23.48 -2.70
CA MET A 224 12.20 -23.13 -2.03
C MET A 224 12.42 -21.62 -2.00
N SER A 225 12.13 -20.90 -3.09
CA SER A 225 12.21 -19.44 -3.13
C SER A 225 11.28 -18.78 -2.12
N MET A 226 10.07 -19.33 -1.91
CA MET A 226 9.14 -18.82 -0.89
C MET A 226 9.64 -19.07 0.53
N VAL A 227 10.25 -20.23 0.79
CA VAL A 227 10.89 -20.54 2.07
C VAL A 227 12.04 -19.56 2.36
N PHE A 228 12.94 -19.36 1.41
CA PHE A 228 14.06 -18.42 1.57
C PHE A 228 13.60 -16.97 1.69
N TYR A 229 12.58 -16.57 0.95
CA TYR A 229 11.96 -15.25 1.08
C TYR A 229 11.37 -15.04 2.48
N ASP A 230 10.73 -16.06 3.05
CA ASP A 230 10.21 -15.99 4.43
C ASP A 230 11.32 -15.83 5.47
N ILE A 231 12.37 -16.65 5.36
CA ILE A 231 13.50 -16.65 6.30
C ILE A 231 14.23 -15.31 6.26
N PHE A 232 14.64 -14.83 5.08
CA PHE A 232 15.57 -13.72 4.97
C PHE A 232 14.93 -12.34 4.76
N TYR A 233 13.71 -12.27 4.22
CA TYR A 233 13.12 -10.99 3.81
C TYR A 233 11.91 -10.58 4.65
N LEU A 234 11.05 -11.51 5.04
CA LEU A 234 9.87 -11.17 5.83
C LEU A 234 10.28 -10.88 7.28
N LYS A 235 10.04 -9.65 7.75
CA LYS A 235 10.32 -9.27 9.14
C LYS A 235 9.32 -9.88 10.14
N LYS A 236 8.07 -10.07 9.71
CA LYS A 236 7.00 -10.66 10.53
C LYS A 236 6.84 -12.14 10.20
N GLN A 237 6.51 -12.94 11.20
CA GLN A 237 6.06 -14.31 11.01
C GLN A 237 4.60 -14.29 10.56
N ILE A 238 4.32 -14.85 9.39
CA ILE A 238 2.97 -14.90 8.82
C ILE A 238 2.58 -16.37 8.67
N PHE A 239 1.81 -16.89 9.62
CA PHE A 239 1.45 -18.31 9.68
C PHE A 239 0.81 -18.85 8.40
N ILE A 240 0.02 -18.01 7.71
CA ILE A 240 -0.64 -18.39 6.44
C ILE A 240 0.38 -18.66 5.33
N ASN A 241 1.56 -18.04 5.36
CA ASN A 241 2.63 -18.31 4.41
C ASN A 241 3.16 -19.75 4.55
N TYR A 242 3.29 -20.24 5.80
CA TYR A 242 3.67 -21.61 6.11
C TYR A 242 2.66 -22.59 5.52
N ILE A 243 1.36 -22.41 5.83
CA ILE A 243 0.30 -23.27 5.32
C ILE A 243 0.28 -23.28 3.79
N ALA A 244 0.33 -22.11 3.15
CA ALA A 244 0.24 -21.99 1.70
C ALA A 244 1.40 -22.73 1.00
N THR A 245 2.63 -22.50 1.46
CA THR A 245 3.84 -23.07 0.86
C THR A 245 3.90 -24.58 1.09
N MET A 246 3.51 -25.06 2.28
CA MET A 246 3.43 -26.48 2.58
C MET A 246 2.35 -27.19 1.76
N LEU A 247 1.19 -26.55 1.57
CA LEU A 247 0.16 -27.04 0.66
C LEU A 247 0.70 -27.19 -0.77
N LEU A 248 1.42 -26.18 -1.27
CA LEU A 248 2.03 -26.24 -2.60
C LEU A 248 3.06 -27.37 -2.71
N TRP A 249 3.96 -27.49 -1.73
CA TRP A 249 4.97 -28.55 -1.69
C TRP A 249 4.32 -29.93 -1.70
N PHE A 250 3.34 -30.14 -0.81
CA PHE A 250 2.63 -31.40 -0.71
C PHE A 250 1.93 -31.75 -2.04
N LEU A 251 1.20 -30.81 -2.64
CA LEU A 251 0.56 -31.00 -3.94
C LEU A 251 1.55 -31.30 -5.07
N ALA A 252 2.71 -30.64 -5.08
CA ALA A 252 3.78 -30.90 -6.03
C ALA A 252 4.36 -32.31 -5.85
N SER A 253 4.67 -32.71 -4.63
CA SER A 253 5.17 -34.04 -4.31
C SER A 253 4.19 -35.14 -4.69
N LEU A 254 2.89 -34.93 -4.44
CA LEU A 254 1.83 -35.84 -4.88
C LEU A 254 1.73 -35.96 -6.40
N ARG A 255 1.88 -34.85 -7.13
CA ARG A 255 1.79 -34.82 -8.59
C ARG A 255 2.97 -35.54 -9.25
N PHE A 256 4.17 -35.32 -8.75
CA PHE A 256 5.41 -35.79 -9.37
C PHE A 256 6.00 -37.02 -8.67
N LYS A 257 5.28 -37.62 -7.72
CA LYS A 257 5.71 -38.78 -6.93
C LYS A 257 7.09 -38.57 -6.29
N ILE A 258 7.31 -37.39 -5.71
CA ILE A 258 8.58 -37.04 -5.06
C ILE A 258 8.71 -37.88 -3.78
N SER A 259 9.82 -38.61 -3.65
CA SER A 259 10.09 -39.44 -2.47
C SER A 259 10.21 -38.58 -1.19
N PHE A 260 9.66 -39.07 -0.07
CA PHE A 260 9.76 -38.43 1.25
C PHE A 260 11.20 -38.08 1.67
N LYS A 261 12.18 -38.86 1.18
CA LYS A 261 13.62 -38.62 1.41
C LYS A 261 14.04 -37.23 0.94
N VAL A 262 13.43 -36.69 -0.13
CA VAL A 262 13.71 -35.33 -0.61
C VAL A 262 13.37 -34.28 0.44
N SER A 263 12.21 -34.41 1.10
CA SER A 263 11.80 -33.50 2.17
C SER A 263 12.74 -33.57 3.37
N ILE A 264 13.25 -34.78 3.71
CA ILE A 264 14.28 -34.96 4.75
C ILE A 264 15.57 -34.23 4.37
N PHE A 265 16.07 -34.41 3.15
CA PHE A 265 17.29 -33.73 2.69
C PHE A 265 17.13 -32.21 2.66
N ILE A 266 15.98 -31.70 2.21
CA ILE A 266 15.68 -30.26 2.26
C ILE A 266 15.70 -29.77 3.71
N SER A 267 15.05 -30.50 4.62
CA SER A 267 15.04 -30.17 6.05
C SER A 267 16.44 -30.12 6.65
N ILE A 268 17.30 -31.08 6.33
CA ILE A 268 18.70 -31.08 6.78
C ILE A 268 19.47 -29.90 6.17
N GLY A 269 19.26 -29.60 4.89
CA GLY A 269 19.85 -28.44 4.23
C GLY A 269 19.46 -27.11 4.90
N ILE A 270 18.19 -26.97 5.30
CA ILE A 270 17.71 -25.79 6.03
C ILE A 270 18.25 -25.77 7.47
N LEU A 271 18.40 -26.94 8.12
CA LEU A 271 18.96 -27.03 9.47
C LEU A 271 20.39 -26.46 9.54
N ILE A 272 21.19 -26.65 8.49
CA ILE A 272 22.55 -26.09 8.38
C ILE A 272 22.54 -24.56 8.38
N LEU A 273 21.42 -23.90 8.03
CA LEU A 273 21.29 -22.44 8.06
C LEU A 273 21.07 -21.90 9.48
N ILE A 274 20.73 -22.74 10.47
CA ILE A 274 20.50 -22.29 11.85
C ILE A 274 21.78 -21.71 12.47
N PRO A 275 22.93 -22.41 12.47
CA PRO A 275 24.19 -21.81 12.94
C PRO A 275 24.56 -20.50 12.23
N ALA A 276 24.34 -20.43 10.90
CA ALA A 276 24.61 -19.21 10.12
C ALA A 276 23.66 -18.05 10.45
N SER A 277 22.44 -18.35 10.89
CA SER A 277 21.48 -17.33 11.32
C SER A 277 21.80 -16.80 12.73
N LEU A 278 22.32 -17.68 13.60
CA LEU A 278 22.78 -17.32 14.95
C LEU A 278 23.98 -16.36 14.91
N THR A 279 24.90 -16.50 13.95
CA THR A 279 26.04 -15.57 13.82
C THR A 279 25.64 -14.15 13.39
N ILE A 280 24.44 -13.97 12.84
CA ILE A 280 23.89 -12.67 12.42
C ILE A 280 23.12 -11.98 13.57
N ASP A 281 23.12 -12.57 14.77
CA ASP A 281 22.43 -12.08 15.98
C ASP A 281 20.95 -11.75 15.75
N SER A 282 20.29 -12.63 15.01
CA SER A 282 18.90 -12.43 14.56
C SER A 282 18.03 -13.61 14.97
N ASN A 283 17.58 -13.58 16.23
CA ASN A 283 16.66 -14.59 16.79
C ASN A 283 15.48 -14.90 15.85
N ILE A 284 14.97 -13.88 15.16
CA ILE A 284 13.87 -14.01 14.19
C ILE A 284 14.22 -14.96 13.03
N TYR A 285 15.43 -14.90 12.45
CA TYR A 285 15.80 -15.75 11.32
C TYR A 285 16.05 -17.19 11.78
N THR A 286 16.65 -17.36 12.95
CA THR A 286 16.87 -18.66 13.60
C THR A 286 15.54 -19.37 13.86
N GLU A 287 14.57 -18.69 14.47
CA GLU A 287 13.23 -19.24 14.73
C GLU A 287 12.52 -19.65 13.45
N LYS A 288 12.52 -18.79 12.42
CA LYS A 288 11.90 -19.08 11.13
C LYS A 288 12.52 -20.30 10.45
N THR A 289 13.86 -20.38 10.48
CA THR A 289 14.60 -21.51 9.92
C THR A 289 14.21 -22.80 10.64
N ALA A 290 14.16 -22.79 11.97
CA ALA A 290 13.75 -23.94 12.78
C ALA A 290 12.30 -24.38 12.49
N ILE A 291 11.37 -23.43 12.33
CA ILE A 291 9.99 -23.73 11.91
C ILE A 291 9.97 -24.45 10.57
N TRP A 292 10.73 -23.99 9.57
CA TRP A 292 10.77 -24.64 8.26
C TRP A 292 11.39 -26.04 8.29
N VAL A 293 12.43 -26.27 9.09
CA VAL A 293 12.96 -27.64 9.34
C VAL A 293 11.82 -28.55 9.82
N ASN A 294 11.10 -28.14 10.86
CA ASN A 294 10.00 -28.93 11.42
C ASN A 294 8.87 -29.17 10.41
N LEU A 295 8.52 -28.16 9.60
CA LEU A 295 7.49 -28.29 8.57
C LEU A 295 7.89 -29.29 7.47
N PHE A 296 9.14 -29.28 7.00
CA PHE A 296 9.59 -30.25 6.01
C PHE A 296 9.68 -31.68 6.57
N LEU A 297 10.07 -31.85 7.84
CA LEU A 297 10.01 -33.15 8.52
C LEU A 297 8.57 -33.65 8.62
N LEU A 298 7.63 -32.80 9.01
CA LEU A 298 6.20 -33.14 9.04
C LEU A 298 5.71 -33.57 7.65
N SER A 299 6.09 -32.84 6.60
CA SER A 299 5.75 -33.24 5.23
C SER A 299 6.41 -34.54 4.81
N ALA A 300 7.62 -34.85 5.27
CA ALA A 300 8.26 -36.13 5.00
C ALA A 300 7.45 -37.29 5.61
N ILE A 301 6.98 -37.13 6.86
CA ILE A 301 6.13 -38.13 7.52
C ILE A 301 4.82 -38.34 6.73
N LEU A 302 4.13 -37.25 6.37
CA LEU A 302 2.89 -37.31 5.60
C LEU A 302 3.10 -37.96 4.22
N GLN A 303 4.20 -37.63 3.54
CA GLN A 303 4.58 -38.25 2.26
C GLN A 303 4.86 -39.74 2.43
N HIS A 304 5.60 -40.13 3.47
CA HIS A 304 5.91 -41.53 3.73
C HIS A 304 4.66 -42.37 3.97
N ILE A 305 3.75 -41.90 4.83
CA ILE A 305 2.44 -42.56 5.06
C ILE A 305 1.71 -42.74 3.73
N PHE A 306 1.70 -41.71 2.90
CA PHE A 306 1.02 -41.74 1.62
C PHE A 306 1.65 -42.70 0.60
N GLU A 307 2.99 -42.75 0.53
CA GLU A 307 3.73 -43.70 -0.31
C GLU A 307 3.42 -45.14 0.10
N VAL A 308 3.40 -45.44 1.40
CA VAL A 308 3.05 -46.75 1.95
C VAL A 308 1.61 -47.13 1.59
N LEU A 309 0.66 -46.21 1.78
CA LEU A 309 -0.76 -46.44 1.47
C LEU A 309 -1.01 -46.68 -0.03
N ARG A 310 -0.25 -46.03 -0.92
CA ARG A 310 -0.41 -46.18 -2.38
C ARG A 310 0.36 -47.35 -2.98
N LYS A 311 1.33 -47.93 -2.25
CA LYS A 311 2.27 -48.92 -2.78
C LYS A 311 2.99 -48.42 -4.05
N ASP A 312 3.28 -47.12 -4.11
CA ASP A 312 3.93 -46.49 -5.27
C ASP A 312 5.38 -46.99 -5.37
N LYS A 313 5.68 -47.83 -6.37
CA LYS A 313 7.05 -48.35 -6.61
C LYS A 313 7.96 -47.36 -7.34
N ASP A 314 7.37 -46.45 -8.12
CA ASP A 314 8.08 -45.52 -8.99
C ASP A 314 8.07 -44.10 -8.40
N THR A 315 8.88 -43.87 -7.38
CA THR A 315 9.08 -42.53 -6.80
C THR A 315 10.33 -41.86 -7.37
N LEU A 316 10.29 -40.54 -7.52
CA LEU A 316 11.46 -39.75 -7.90
C LEU A 316 12.46 -39.75 -6.73
N SER A 317 13.55 -40.49 -6.89
CA SER A 317 14.60 -40.61 -5.89
C SER A 317 15.26 -39.26 -5.58
N ALA A 318 15.75 -39.08 -4.34
CA ALA A 318 16.43 -37.85 -3.96
C ALA A 318 17.63 -37.51 -4.85
N LYS A 319 18.43 -38.52 -5.24
CA LYS A 319 19.57 -38.36 -6.14
C LYS A 319 19.14 -37.79 -7.50
N GLN A 320 18.07 -38.34 -8.10
CA GLN A 320 17.54 -37.83 -9.37
C GLN A 320 16.94 -36.43 -9.22
N PHE A 321 16.23 -36.17 -8.12
CA PHE A 321 15.63 -34.88 -7.82
C PHE A 321 16.68 -33.76 -7.81
N PHE A 322 17.71 -33.88 -6.97
CA PHE A 322 18.74 -32.84 -6.82
C PHE A 322 19.65 -32.73 -8.04
N LYS A 323 19.98 -33.84 -8.72
CA LYS A 323 20.77 -33.78 -9.97
C LYS A 323 20.10 -32.94 -11.06
N ASN A 324 18.77 -32.95 -11.10
CA ASN A 324 17.99 -32.32 -12.16
C ASN A 324 17.25 -31.04 -11.72
N ILE A 325 17.41 -30.59 -10.47
CA ILE A 325 16.60 -29.49 -9.90
C ILE A 325 16.75 -28.16 -10.65
N LEU A 326 17.95 -27.88 -11.17
CA LEU A 326 18.25 -26.67 -11.94
C LEU A 326 17.95 -26.82 -13.44
N ASN A 327 17.77 -28.04 -13.93
CA ASN A 327 17.53 -28.33 -15.34
C ASN A 327 16.03 -28.27 -15.64
N ILE A 328 15.47 -27.06 -15.73
CA ILE A 328 14.05 -26.86 -16.06
C ILE A 328 13.80 -27.34 -17.49
N LYS A 329 13.29 -28.56 -17.63
CA LYS A 329 12.84 -29.08 -18.92
C LYS A 329 11.36 -28.78 -19.10
N PHE A 330 11.01 -28.19 -20.24
CA PHE A 330 9.63 -28.19 -20.74
C PHE A 330 9.40 -29.49 -21.48
N GLU A 331 9.34 -30.56 -20.72
CA GLU A 331 9.26 -31.88 -21.32
C GLU A 331 7.88 -32.06 -21.99
N PRO A 332 7.82 -32.48 -23.25
CA PRO A 332 6.60 -32.97 -23.87
C PRO A 332 6.25 -34.35 -23.31
N ILE A 333 5.95 -34.46 -22.01
CA ILE A 333 5.76 -35.78 -21.38
C ILE A 333 4.46 -36.45 -21.85
N PHE A 334 4.68 -37.67 -22.32
CA PHE A 334 3.76 -38.77 -22.51
C PHE A 334 2.77 -38.88 -21.33
N VAL A 335 1.47 -38.99 -21.66
CA VAL A 335 0.36 -39.22 -20.70
C VAL A 335 -0.03 -38.05 -19.78
N ALA A 336 0.18 -36.79 -20.19
CA ALA A 336 -0.64 -35.72 -19.63
C ALA A 336 -2.11 -35.93 -20.06
N PRO A 337 -3.12 -35.86 -19.16
CA PRO A 337 -4.52 -36.04 -19.53
C PRO A 337 -4.89 -35.10 -20.69
N LYS A 338 -5.40 -35.67 -21.79
CA LYS A 338 -5.66 -35.00 -23.09
C LYS A 338 -6.54 -33.74 -23.02
N LYS A 339 -7.17 -33.42 -21.89
CA LYS A 339 -8.04 -32.24 -21.72
C LYS A 339 -7.71 -31.52 -20.41
N ARG A 340 -7.18 -30.30 -20.53
CA ARG A 340 -6.97 -29.39 -19.41
C ARG A 340 -8.31 -28.98 -18.78
N SER A 341 -8.28 -28.68 -17.48
CA SER A 341 -9.46 -28.17 -16.78
C SER A 341 -9.88 -26.82 -17.39
N PRO A 342 -11.14 -26.65 -17.82
CA PRO A 342 -11.67 -25.36 -18.28
C PRO A 342 -11.58 -24.29 -17.20
N VAL A 343 -11.62 -24.69 -15.92
CA VAL A 343 -11.45 -23.79 -14.76
C VAL A 343 -10.10 -23.08 -14.81
N ALA A 344 -9.02 -23.78 -15.15
CA ALA A 344 -7.69 -23.16 -15.22
C ALA A 344 -7.64 -22.07 -16.31
N LYS A 345 -8.18 -22.34 -17.51
CA LYS A 345 -8.26 -21.35 -18.60
C LYS A 345 -9.07 -20.12 -18.20
N PHE A 346 -10.22 -20.34 -17.56
CA PHE A 346 -11.08 -19.26 -17.08
C PHE A 346 -10.37 -18.40 -16.02
N VAL A 347 -9.73 -19.04 -15.04
CA VAL A 347 -8.95 -18.35 -14.01
C VAL A 347 -7.79 -17.55 -14.61
N PHE A 348 -7.07 -18.10 -15.60
CA PHE A 348 -6.02 -17.35 -16.30
C PHE A 348 -6.56 -16.12 -16.99
N PHE A 349 -7.67 -16.26 -17.71
CA PHE A 349 -8.30 -15.15 -18.41
C PHE A 349 -8.70 -14.03 -17.44
N ILE A 350 -9.32 -14.39 -16.30
CA ILE A 350 -9.68 -13.43 -15.25
C ILE A 350 -8.42 -12.77 -14.67
N LEU A 351 -7.42 -13.55 -14.26
CA LEU A 351 -6.19 -13.01 -13.65
C LEU A 351 -5.44 -12.07 -14.60
N SER A 352 -5.27 -12.46 -15.86
CA SER A 352 -4.67 -11.60 -16.89
C SER A 352 -5.47 -10.32 -17.08
N THR A 353 -6.80 -10.42 -17.18
CA THR A 353 -7.68 -9.25 -17.35
C THR A 353 -7.60 -8.31 -16.15
N VAL A 354 -7.59 -8.85 -14.93
CA VAL A 354 -7.44 -8.06 -13.69
C VAL A 354 -6.07 -7.40 -13.63
N LEU A 355 -4.98 -8.11 -13.93
CA LEU A 355 -3.62 -7.54 -13.92
C LEU A 355 -3.47 -6.40 -14.93
N LEU A 356 -3.98 -6.59 -16.16
CA LEU A 356 -4.01 -5.56 -17.18
C LEU A 356 -4.87 -4.38 -16.74
N GLY A 357 -6.09 -4.63 -16.26
CA GLY A 357 -6.99 -3.60 -15.75
C GLY A 357 -6.38 -2.77 -14.62
N LEU A 358 -5.70 -3.41 -13.66
CA LEU A 358 -4.98 -2.72 -12.58
C LEU A 358 -3.80 -1.90 -13.10
N ALA A 359 -3.05 -2.40 -14.09
CA ALA A 359 -1.96 -1.64 -14.71
C ALA A 359 -2.48 -0.38 -15.42
N PHE A 360 -3.55 -0.52 -16.23
CA PHE A 360 -4.19 0.63 -16.88
C PHE A 360 -4.78 1.61 -15.88
N PHE A 361 -5.50 1.12 -14.86
CA PHE A 361 -6.04 1.96 -13.78
C PHE A 361 -4.94 2.75 -13.08
N ASN A 362 -3.79 2.13 -12.78
CA ASN A 362 -2.65 2.81 -12.17
C ASN A 362 -2.07 3.91 -13.08
N ILE A 363 -2.07 3.73 -14.39
CA ILE A 363 -1.64 4.75 -15.37
C ILE A 363 -2.63 5.93 -15.37
N PHE A 364 -3.93 5.66 -15.54
CA PHE A 364 -4.94 6.71 -15.69
C PHE A 364 -5.19 7.50 -14.40
N ASN A 365 -5.06 6.88 -13.23
CA ASN A 365 -5.18 7.56 -11.94
C ASN A 365 -4.10 8.62 -11.70
N LYS A 366 -3.03 8.66 -12.50
CA LYS A 366 -2.00 9.70 -12.41
C LYS A 366 -2.31 10.92 -13.28
N LEU A 367 -3.29 10.84 -14.18
CA LEU A 367 -3.65 11.96 -15.06
C LEU A 367 -3.97 13.26 -14.29
N PRO A 368 -4.74 13.27 -13.18
CA PRO A 368 -5.00 14.50 -12.43
C PRO A 368 -3.73 15.16 -11.88
N MET A 369 -2.73 14.38 -11.50
CA MET A 369 -1.44 14.88 -11.00
C MET A 369 -0.63 15.54 -12.13
N PHE A 370 -0.60 14.97 -13.33
CA PHE A 370 0.02 15.64 -14.47
C PHE A 370 -0.72 16.94 -14.83
N LYS A 371 -2.06 16.92 -14.79
CA LYS A 371 -2.88 18.12 -15.01
C LYS A 371 -2.60 19.21 -13.99
N SER A 372 -2.36 18.86 -12.72
CA SER A 372 -2.07 19.84 -11.67
C SER A 372 -0.68 20.47 -11.78
N PHE A 373 0.34 19.72 -12.23
CA PHE A 373 1.71 20.25 -12.38
C PHE A 373 1.97 20.93 -13.73
N TYR A 374 1.27 20.51 -14.79
CA TYR A 374 1.50 20.97 -16.16
C TYR A 374 0.21 21.41 -16.86
N PRO A 375 -0.58 22.35 -16.31
CA PRO A 375 -1.94 22.63 -16.79
C PRO A 375 -2.03 22.92 -18.31
N LYS A 376 -1.00 23.55 -18.89
CA LYS A 376 -0.95 23.87 -20.34
C LYS A 376 -0.41 22.73 -21.22
N HIS A 377 0.43 21.85 -20.68
CA HIS A 377 1.18 20.85 -21.47
C HIS A 377 1.04 19.42 -20.93
N TYR A 378 0.07 19.16 -20.05
CA TYR A 378 -0.03 17.89 -19.35
C TYR A 378 -0.20 16.71 -20.30
N VAL A 379 -0.91 16.87 -21.43
CA VAL A 379 -1.11 15.81 -22.42
C VAL A 379 0.23 15.36 -23.00
N VAL A 380 1.07 16.31 -23.41
CA VAL A 380 2.40 16.02 -23.97
C VAL A 380 3.28 15.34 -22.93
N VAL A 381 3.36 15.89 -21.72
CA VAL A 381 4.20 15.36 -20.63
C VAL A 381 3.71 13.98 -20.14
N PHE A 382 2.40 13.79 -20.00
CA PHE A 382 1.80 12.51 -19.64
C PHE A 382 2.06 11.46 -20.73
N THR A 383 1.92 11.85 -22.00
CA THR A 383 2.11 10.93 -23.12
C THR A 383 3.57 10.50 -23.26
N SER A 384 4.50 11.46 -23.26
CA SER A 384 5.93 11.17 -23.47
C SER A 384 6.57 10.43 -22.30
N HIS A 385 6.26 10.82 -21.06
CA HIS A 385 6.91 10.23 -19.88
C HIS A 385 6.20 9.02 -19.33
N LEU A 386 4.88 8.86 -19.55
CA LEU A 386 4.11 7.75 -19.00
C LEU A 386 3.54 6.82 -20.07
N VAL A 387 2.78 7.32 -21.05
CA VAL A 387 2.06 6.45 -21.99
C VAL A 387 2.99 5.77 -23.00
N LEU A 388 3.91 6.51 -23.62
CA LEU A 388 4.80 5.98 -24.66
C LEU A 388 5.70 4.84 -24.14
N PRO A 389 6.34 4.95 -22.95
CA PRO A 389 7.08 3.83 -22.36
C PRO A 389 6.20 2.58 -22.12
N GLN A 390 4.92 2.76 -21.79
CA GLN A 390 3.99 1.64 -21.59
C GLN A 390 3.66 0.94 -22.91
N ILE A 391 3.48 1.71 -24.00
CA ILE A 391 3.27 1.16 -25.34
C ILE A 391 4.51 0.34 -25.77
N ILE A 392 5.71 0.88 -25.56
CA ILE A 392 6.96 0.17 -25.86
C ILE A 392 7.06 -1.13 -25.05
N LEU A 393 6.70 -1.09 -23.75
CA LEU A 393 6.67 -2.29 -22.90
C LEU A 393 5.65 -3.32 -23.41
N ILE A 394 4.44 -2.91 -23.80
CA ILE A 394 3.43 -3.82 -24.35
C ILE A 394 3.92 -4.46 -25.66
N LEU A 395 4.48 -3.66 -26.57
CA LEU A 395 5.00 -4.16 -27.85
C LEU A 395 6.15 -5.17 -27.65
N SER A 396 7.11 -4.86 -26.78
CA SER A 396 8.20 -5.78 -26.46
C SER A 396 7.70 -7.09 -25.82
N LEU A 397 6.72 -7.03 -24.92
CA LEU A 397 6.12 -8.23 -24.33
C LEU A 397 5.30 -9.03 -25.34
N PHE A 398 4.67 -8.37 -26.31
CA PHE A 398 3.96 -9.03 -27.40
C PHE A 398 4.92 -9.74 -28.36
N VAL A 399 6.06 -9.13 -28.71
CA VAL A 399 7.12 -9.79 -29.48
C VAL A 399 7.67 -11.00 -28.71
N LEU A 400 7.94 -10.83 -27.41
CA LEU A 400 8.38 -11.92 -26.54
C LEU A 400 7.36 -13.05 -26.47
N PHE A 401 6.06 -12.73 -26.40
CA PHE A 401 4.99 -13.72 -26.48
C PHE A 401 5.04 -14.52 -27.78
N LEU A 402 5.15 -13.84 -28.92
CA LEU A 402 5.20 -14.49 -30.23
C LEU A 402 6.44 -15.39 -30.38
N ALA A 403 7.58 -14.96 -29.84
CA ALA A 403 8.82 -15.74 -29.82
C ALA A 403 8.70 -16.97 -28.91
N THR A 404 8.07 -16.82 -27.74
CA THR A 404 8.03 -17.86 -26.72
C THR A 404 6.84 -18.81 -26.82
N LYS A 405 5.74 -18.44 -27.48
CA LYS A 405 4.51 -19.26 -27.56
C LYS A 405 4.72 -20.65 -28.12
N LYS A 406 5.75 -20.86 -28.95
CA LYS A 406 6.12 -22.18 -29.51
C LYS A 406 6.68 -23.13 -28.44
N TYR A 407 7.38 -22.59 -27.44
CA TYR A 407 7.94 -23.37 -26.33
C TYR A 407 6.91 -23.62 -25.23
N PHE A 408 5.93 -22.72 -25.08
CA PHE A 408 4.86 -22.89 -24.11
C PHE A 408 3.68 -23.66 -24.71
N LYS A 409 3.52 -24.94 -24.34
CA LYS A 409 2.27 -25.69 -24.58
C LYS A 409 1.05 -25.01 -23.94
N ASN A 410 1.24 -24.06 -23.02
CA ASN A 410 0.17 -23.29 -22.38
C ASN A 410 0.27 -21.80 -22.70
N VAL A 411 -0.34 -21.41 -23.82
CA VAL A 411 -0.44 -20.01 -24.26
C VAL A 411 -1.07 -19.12 -23.18
N PHE A 412 -2.04 -19.62 -22.40
CA PHE A 412 -2.65 -18.86 -21.30
C PHE A 412 -1.68 -18.61 -20.13
N PHE A 413 -0.81 -19.59 -19.82
CA PHE A 413 0.21 -19.39 -18.79
C PHE A 413 1.24 -18.35 -19.23
N ALA A 414 1.71 -18.43 -20.47
CA ALA A 414 2.61 -17.42 -21.03
C ALA A 414 1.94 -16.03 -21.00
N GLY A 415 0.67 -15.94 -21.41
CA GLY A 415 -0.11 -14.70 -21.33
C GLY A 415 -0.23 -14.15 -19.91
N MET A 416 -0.46 -15.00 -18.90
CA MET A 416 -0.50 -14.61 -17.49
C MET A 416 0.85 -14.11 -16.99
N VAL A 417 1.94 -14.84 -17.29
CA VAL A 417 3.30 -14.43 -16.91
C VAL A 417 3.65 -13.08 -17.53
N LEU A 418 3.33 -12.87 -18.80
CA LEU A 418 3.55 -11.59 -19.47
C LEU A 418 2.66 -10.47 -18.91
N SER A 419 1.41 -10.78 -18.54
CA SER A 419 0.52 -9.81 -17.86
C SER A 419 1.11 -9.39 -16.51
N LEU A 420 1.73 -10.33 -15.78
CA LEU A 420 2.42 -10.05 -14.53
C LEU A 420 3.68 -9.19 -14.75
N ILE A 421 4.50 -9.53 -15.75
CA ILE A 421 5.68 -8.73 -16.13
C ILE A 421 5.25 -7.32 -16.53
N PHE A 422 4.18 -7.18 -17.31
CA PHE A 422 3.60 -5.88 -17.67
C PHE A 422 3.17 -5.11 -16.42
N PHE A 423 2.42 -5.74 -15.51
CA PHE A 423 1.98 -5.10 -14.27
C PHE A 423 3.16 -4.58 -13.44
N ILE A 424 4.21 -5.38 -13.25
CA ILE A 424 5.41 -5.00 -12.49
C ILE A 424 6.17 -3.87 -13.22
N GLY A 425 6.42 -4.03 -14.51
CA GLY A 425 7.11 -3.03 -15.34
C GLY A 425 6.35 -1.71 -15.37
N SER A 426 5.02 -1.77 -15.49
CA SER A 426 4.13 -0.61 -15.48
C SER A 426 4.23 0.18 -14.18
N ARG A 427 4.26 -0.49 -13.01
CA ARG A 427 4.45 0.19 -11.72
C ARG A 427 5.80 0.92 -11.64
N LYS A 428 6.87 0.31 -12.17
CA LYS A 428 8.20 0.92 -12.22
C LYS A 428 8.23 2.14 -13.13
N ILE A 429 7.63 2.05 -14.32
CA ILE A 429 7.47 3.18 -15.24
C ILE A 429 6.70 4.30 -14.55
N VAL A 430 5.51 4.02 -13.99
CA VAL A 430 4.70 5.02 -13.27
C VAL A 430 5.51 5.72 -12.18
N LYS A 431 6.25 4.99 -11.35
CA LYS A 431 7.09 5.59 -10.29
C LYS A 431 8.16 6.53 -10.87
N ASN A 432 8.80 6.14 -11.97
CA ASN A 432 9.85 6.94 -12.61
C ASN A 432 9.28 8.17 -13.36
N SER A 433 8.07 8.05 -13.91
CA SER A 433 7.39 9.16 -14.61
C SER A 433 6.95 10.28 -13.66
N LEU A 434 6.88 10.02 -12.35
CA LEU A 434 6.50 10.98 -11.30
C LEU A 434 7.69 11.70 -10.67
N TRP A 435 8.80 11.85 -11.39
CA TRP A 435 10.00 12.54 -10.90
C TRP A 435 9.70 13.98 -10.43
N PHE A 436 8.75 14.66 -11.09
CA PHE A 436 8.35 16.03 -10.78
C PHE A 436 7.55 16.15 -9.47
N GLU A 437 6.99 15.06 -8.94
CA GLU A 437 6.25 15.04 -7.67
C GLU A 437 7.15 15.41 -6.49
N LYS A 438 8.46 15.31 -6.64
CA LYS A 438 9.43 15.69 -5.61
C LYS A 438 10.02 17.09 -5.81
N SER A 439 9.91 17.67 -7.01
CA SER A 439 10.41 19.01 -7.30
C SER A 439 9.35 20.07 -7.01
N SER A 440 9.80 21.24 -6.54
CA SER A 440 8.95 22.43 -6.50
C SER A 440 8.72 22.94 -7.93
N ARG A 441 7.54 23.52 -8.21
CA ARG A 441 7.23 24.05 -9.53
C ARG A 441 6.34 25.28 -9.43
N ILE A 442 6.74 26.37 -10.07
CA ILE A 442 5.94 27.58 -10.24
C ILE A 442 5.03 27.37 -11.46
N ILE A 443 3.73 27.52 -11.25
CA ILE A 443 2.69 27.46 -12.28
C ILE A 443 2.41 28.85 -12.84
N SER A 444 2.26 29.85 -11.97
CA SER A 444 2.08 31.25 -12.37
C SER A 444 2.59 32.22 -11.31
N VAL A 445 2.89 33.45 -11.76
CA VAL A 445 3.23 34.61 -10.93
C VAL A 445 2.23 35.72 -11.29
N THR A 446 1.52 36.26 -10.31
CA THR A 446 0.46 37.27 -10.52
C THR A 446 0.56 38.39 -9.49
N PRO A 447 0.62 39.66 -9.91
CA PRO A 447 0.87 40.11 -11.29
C PRO A 447 2.28 39.74 -11.76
N SER A 448 2.43 39.45 -13.07
CA SER A 448 3.74 39.13 -13.68
C SER A 448 4.51 40.36 -14.17
N LYS A 449 3.83 41.52 -14.25
CA LYS A 449 4.39 42.83 -14.58
C LYS A 449 3.85 43.87 -13.61
N ILE A 450 4.71 44.65 -12.98
CA ILE A 450 4.35 45.62 -11.94
C ILE A 450 5.20 46.89 -12.11
N SER A 451 4.56 48.05 -11.97
CA SER A 451 5.22 49.36 -11.94
C SER A 451 5.07 50.08 -10.60
N GLU A 452 4.43 49.46 -9.61
CA GLU A 452 4.15 50.01 -8.28
C GLU A 452 5.02 49.34 -7.19
N ALA A 453 5.48 50.14 -6.23
CA ALA A 453 6.17 49.65 -5.04
C ALA A 453 5.20 48.97 -4.08
N TRP A 454 5.74 48.13 -3.17
CA TRP A 454 4.99 47.55 -2.06
C TRP A 454 3.74 46.74 -2.48
N THR A 455 3.77 46.17 -3.68
CA THR A 455 2.68 45.37 -4.24
C THR A 455 2.84 43.90 -3.87
N ASP A 456 1.76 43.25 -3.46
CA ASP A 456 1.77 41.82 -3.18
C ASP A 456 1.78 41.00 -4.47
N VAL A 457 2.81 40.17 -4.62
CA VAL A 457 2.99 39.24 -5.73
C VAL A 457 2.66 37.83 -5.27
N VAL A 458 1.73 37.20 -5.97
CA VAL A 458 1.26 35.85 -5.71
C VAL A 458 1.94 34.87 -6.65
N ILE A 459 2.75 33.97 -6.09
CA ILE A 459 3.33 32.82 -6.79
C ILE A 459 2.43 31.61 -6.51
N THR A 460 1.81 31.07 -7.56
CA THR A 460 1.08 29.79 -7.45
C THR A 460 1.92 28.65 -8.01
N GLY A 461 1.85 27.50 -7.36
CA GLY A 461 2.66 26.35 -7.74
C GLY A 461 2.29 25.09 -6.99
N LYS A 462 3.24 24.16 -6.91
CA LYS A 462 3.10 22.89 -6.18
C LYS A 462 4.40 22.55 -5.47
N ASN A 463 4.28 21.80 -4.37
CA ASN A 463 5.38 21.29 -3.57
C ASN A 463 6.28 22.38 -2.95
N PHE A 464 5.71 23.52 -2.57
CA PHE A 464 6.43 24.55 -1.82
C PHE A 464 6.60 24.21 -0.32
N ARG A 465 5.85 23.21 0.18
CA ARG A 465 5.65 22.79 1.58
C ARG A 465 5.00 23.84 2.49
N ASN A 466 4.31 23.36 3.53
CA ASN A 466 3.71 24.20 4.57
C ASN A 466 4.72 24.59 5.66
N ILE A 467 4.40 25.68 6.36
CA ILE A 467 5.08 26.15 7.57
C ILE A 467 5.06 25.06 8.67
N PRO A 468 6.11 24.92 9.51
CA PRO A 468 7.34 25.71 9.53
C PRO A 468 8.33 25.24 8.45
N PHE A 469 8.52 26.07 7.42
CA PHE A 469 9.45 25.78 6.32
C PHE A 469 10.43 26.92 6.13
N VAL A 470 11.70 26.53 5.94
CA VAL A 470 12.85 27.38 5.63
C VAL A 470 13.07 27.24 4.12
N GLY A 471 12.74 28.27 3.35
CA GLY A 471 12.91 28.31 1.89
C GLY A 471 13.25 29.73 1.45
N LYS A 472 13.72 29.88 0.21
CA LYS A 472 14.09 31.18 -0.36
C LYS A 472 13.34 31.43 -1.66
N ILE A 473 12.89 32.67 -1.86
CA ILE A 473 12.43 33.15 -3.16
C ILE A 473 13.57 34.01 -3.71
N GLN A 474 13.94 33.78 -4.96
CA GLN A 474 14.92 34.59 -5.66
C GLN A 474 14.31 35.19 -6.92
N ILE A 475 14.70 36.41 -7.23
CA ILE A 475 14.46 37.05 -8.53
C ILE A 475 15.82 37.41 -9.10
N ASP A 476 16.20 36.75 -10.20
CA ASP A 476 17.54 36.88 -10.80
C ASP A 476 18.69 36.73 -9.80
N GLY A 477 18.57 35.72 -8.92
CA GLY A 477 19.55 35.43 -7.86
C GLY A 477 19.42 36.29 -6.60
N THR A 478 18.60 37.35 -6.61
CA THR A 478 18.40 38.24 -5.45
C THR A 478 17.29 37.70 -4.55
N GLU A 479 17.63 37.35 -3.31
CA GLU A 479 16.70 36.79 -2.33
C GLU A 479 15.65 37.83 -1.87
N GLN A 480 14.37 37.44 -1.87
CA GLN A 480 13.23 38.30 -1.50
C GLN A 480 12.68 37.99 -0.09
N GLY A 481 13.44 37.25 0.73
CA GLY A 481 12.94 36.61 1.96
C GLY A 481 12.42 37.55 3.06
N GLN A 482 12.86 38.82 3.06
CA GLN A 482 12.45 39.81 4.07
C GLN A 482 10.99 40.28 3.93
N TYR A 483 10.38 40.09 2.77
CA TYR A 483 9.03 40.60 2.47
C TYR A 483 8.00 39.51 2.21
N MET A 484 8.20 38.34 2.82
CA MET A 484 7.28 37.20 2.68
C MET A 484 6.02 37.39 3.54
N VAL A 485 4.86 37.42 2.89
CA VAL A 485 3.54 37.66 3.51
C VAL A 485 2.82 36.35 3.85
N TYR A 486 2.90 35.36 2.95
CA TYR A 486 2.22 34.08 3.11
C TYR A 486 2.98 32.95 2.42
N TRP A 487 2.98 31.76 3.02
CA TRP A 487 3.60 30.57 2.42
C TRP A 487 2.77 29.32 2.72
N SER A 488 2.51 28.55 1.66
CA SER A 488 1.85 27.25 1.71
C SER A 488 2.39 26.38 0.60
N ASP A 489 2.02 25.10 0.58
CA ASP A 489 2.47 24.15 -0.44
C ASP A 489 2.11 24.54 -1.89
N GLU A 490 1.05 25.34 -2.07
CA GLU A 490 0.53 25.70 -3.40
C GLU A 490 0.61 27.19 -3.73
N LYS A 491 0.86 28.03 -2.71
CA LYS A 491 0.79 29.48 -2.85
C LYS A 491 1.80 30.16 -1.94
N ILE A 492 2.55 31.09 -2.52
CA ILE A 492 3.47 31.99 -1.83
C ILE A 492 3.06 33.42 -2.17
N VAL A 493 3.08 34.30 -1.18
CA VAL A 493 2.85 35.74 -1.37
C VAL A 493 4.03 36.48 -0.79
N PHE A 494 4.65 37.35 -1.58
CA PHE A 494 5.69 38.28 -1.12
C PHE A 494 5.36 39.69 -1.60
N ARG A 495 5.84 40.70 -0.89
CA ARG A 495 5.63 42.12 -1.23
C ARG A 495 6.86 42.68 -1.95
N THR A 496 6.67 43.41 -3.04
CA THR A 496 7.77 44.07 -3.76
C THR A 496 8.39 45.17 -2.91
N SER A 497 9.70 45.39 -3.06
CA SER A 497 10.43 46.48 -2.42
C SER A 497 11.24 47.23 -3.49
N PRO A 498 11.16 48.57 -3.56
CA PRO A 498 11.99 49.37 -4.48
C PRO A 498 13.50 49.12 -4.35
N ASP A 499 13.96 48.83 -3.13
CA ASP A 499 15.38 48.69 -2.83
C ASP A 499 15.93 47.30 -3.21
N LEU A 500 15.07 46.27 -3.27
CA LEU A 500 15.46 44.87 -3.38
C LEU A 500 14.91 44.16 -4.63
N THR A 501 13.67 44.45 -5.02
CA THR A 501 12.99 43.76 -6.11
C THR A 501 13.47 44.28 -7.45
N ARG A 502 13.83 43.37 -8.36
CA ARG A 502 14.27 43.68 -9.74
C ARG A 502 13.47 42.87 -10.76
N SER A 503 13.50 43.29 -12.02
CA SER A 503 13.03 42.44 -13.13
C SER A 503 13.94 41.23 -13.29
N GLY A 504 13.37 40.06 -13.59
CA GLY A 504 14.13 38.86 -13.86
C GLY A 504 13.35 37.57 -13.66
N ASP A 505 14.07 36.45 -13.60
CA ASP A 505 13.47 35.13 -13.41
C ASP A 505 13.19 34.85 -11.93
N VAL A 506 11.92 34.60 -11.60
CA VAL A 506 11.49 34.14 -10.28
C VAL A 506 11.80 32.67 -10.11
N GLN A 507 12.39 32.30 -8.99
CA GLN A 507 12.67 30.92 -8.60
C GLN A 507 12.40 30.72 -7.11
N VAL A 508 11.81 29.58 -6.76
CA VAL A 508 11.61 29.13 -5.39
C VAL A 508 12.64 28.05 -5.08
N ILE A 509 13.40 28.21 -3.99
CA ILE A 509 14.45 27.29 -3.55
C ILE A 509 14.05 26.71 -2.20
N PRO A 510 13.53 25.46 -2.18
CA PRO A 510 13.27 24.76 -0.93
C PRO A 510 14.59 24.26 -0.32
N LEU A 511 14.80 24.37 1.01
CA LEU A 511 16.04 23.97 1.70
C LEU A 511 16.51 22.53 1.40
N ASN A 512 15.58 21.60 1.16
CA ASN A 512 15.89 20.17 1.03
C ASN A 512 15.57 19.56 -0.34
N ARG A 513 15.39 20.38 -1.39
CA ARG A 513 14.98 19.92 -2.71
C ARG A 513 15.60 20.75 -3.83
N THR A 514 15.44 20.25 -5.06
CA THR A 514 15.84 21.01 -6.24
C THR A 514 15.02 22.30 -6.35
N PRO A 515 15.65 23.40 -6.77
CA PRO A 515 14.97 24.65 -7.10
C PRO A 515 13.81 24.44 -8.09
N SER A 516 12.83 25.33 -8.04
CA SER A 516 11.74 25.34 -9.01
C SER A 516 12.22 25.71 -10.41
N ASN A 517 11.35 25.54 -11.40
CA ASN A 517 11.51 26.22 -12.68
C ASN A 517 11.55 27.74 -12.50
N LYS A 518 12.18 28.41 -13.45
CA LYS A 518 12.23 29.87 -13.58
C LYS A 518 11.00 30.38 -14.31
N VAL A 519 10.44 31.51 -13.85
CA VAL A 519 9.30 32.19 -14.49
C VAL A 519 9.62 33.68 -14.59
N PRO A 520 9.47 34.31 -15.77
CA PRO A 520 9.82 35.71 -15.94
C PRO A 520 8.88 36.62 -15.15
N PHE A 521 9.44 37.65 -14.53
CA PHE A 521 8.74 38.70 -13.78
C PHE A 521 9.35 40.06 -14.13
N VAL A 522 8.49 41.03 -14.39
CA VAL A 522 8.90 42.39 -14.78
C VAL A 522 8.51 43.37 -13.68
N TYR A 523 9.51 44.04 -13.13
CA TYR A 523 9.37 45.13 -12.17
C TYR A 523 9.95 46.41 -12.78
N SER A 524 9.09 47.39 -13.03
CA SER A 524 9.41 48.63 -13.74
C SER A 524 9.33 49.89 -12.87
N TYR A 525 9.18 49.73 -11.55
CA TYR A 525 9.24 50.83 -10.61
C TYR A 525 10.64 51.47 -10.67
N LYS A 526 10.68 52.80 -10.82
CA LYS A 526 11.91 53.59 -10.91
C LYS A 526 12.16 54.36 -9.62
#